data_AF-A0A1V5NC08-F1
#
_entry.id   AF-A0A1V5NC08-F1
#
_cell.length_a   1.000
_cell.length_b   1.000
_cell.length_c   1.000
_cell.angle_alpha   90.00
_cell.angle_beta   90.00
_cell.angle_gamma   90.00
#
_symmetry.space_group_name_H-M   'P 1'
#
loop_
_entity.id
_entity.type
_entity.pdbx_description
1 polymer ?
#
loop_
_entity_poly.entity_id
_entity_poly.type
_entity_poly.pdbx_seq_one_letter_code
_entity_poly.pdbx_strand_id
1 'polypeptide(L)'
;MITDGKPTCIKENGNYYKNSFGLDRKIFNKCLALAQSCRRLKIPITTFMVATDPYLQEFVHDFTEANNGKAYYTSLKGLGEFIFEDFERNKKRRV
;
A
#
# COMPACT_ATOMS: atom_id res chain seq x y z
N MET A 1 6.09 -4.64 0.50
CA MET A 1 5.49 -4.94 -0.81
C MET A 1 5.67 -3.70 -1.67
N ILE A 2 6.18 -3.84 -2.89
CA ILE A 2 6.31 -2.74 -3.85
C ILE A 2 5.34 -3.08 -4.99
N THR A 3 4.41 -2.18 -5.30
CA THR A 3 3.41 -2.35 -6.37
C THR A 3 3.42 -1.13 -7.27
N ASP A 4 3.29 -1.34 -8.58
CA ASP A 4 3.29 -0.29 -9.61
C ASP A 4 1.89 0.22 -9.96
N GLY A 5 0.83 -0.33 -9.36
CA GLY A 5 -0.54 0.10 -9.63
C GLY A 5 -1.59 -0.42 -8.66
N LYS A 6 -2.85 -0.15 -9.01
CA LYS A 6 -4.06 -0.55 -8.28
C LYS A 6 -4.21 -2.08 -8.22
N PRO A 7 -4.94 -2.64 -7.23
CA PRO A 7 -5.24 -4.07 -7.24
C PRO A 7 -6.11 -4.42 -8.47
N THR A 8 -5.68 -5.42 -9.24
CA THR A 8 -6.35 -5.86 -10.49
C THR A 8 -6.68 -7.35 -10.50
N CYS A 9 -6.35 -8.08 -9.44
CA CYS A 9 -6.55 -9.53 -9.36
C CYS A 9 -6.82 -9.99 -7.93
N ILE A 10 -7.71 -10.97 -7.80
CA ILE A 10 -7.90 -11.76 -6.58
C ILE A 10 -7.94 -13.25 -6.92
N LYS A 11 -7.53 -14.09 -5.96
CA LYS A 11 -7.67 -15.54 -6.06
C LYS A 11 -8.92 -15.98 -5.29
N GLU A 12 -9.84 -16.66 -5.96
CA GLU A 12 -11.08 -17.18 -5.40
C GLU A 12 -11.32 -18.61 -5.88
N ASN A 13 -11.60 -19.51 -4.94
CA ASN A 13 -11.93 -20.92 -5.23
C ASN A 13 -10.90 -21.59 -6.16
N GLY A 14 -9.61 -21.33 -5.93
CA GLY A 14 -8.51 -21.86 -6.75
C GLY A 14 -8.25 -21.12 -8.06
N ASN A 15 -9.17 -20.27 -8.52
CA ASN A 15 -9.09 -19.54 -9.78
C ASN A 15 -8.69 -18.07 -9.58
N TYR A 16 -8.17 -17.45 -10.63
CA TYR A 16 -7.85 -16.03 -10.63
C TYR A 16 -8.98 -15.23 -11.29
N TYR A 17 -9.58 -14.34 -10.52
CA TYR A 17 -10.42 -13.28 -11.05
C TYR A 17 -9.53 -12.06 -11.34
N LYS A 18 -9.53 -11.59 -12.59
CA LYS A 18 -8.66 -10.50 -13.06
C LYS A 18 -9.51 -9.47 -13.79
N ASN A 19 -9.32 -8.20 -13.43
CA ASN A 19 -9.86 -7.08 -14.16
C ASN A 19 -8.91 -5.88 -14.03
N SER A 20 -8.25 -5.55 -15.13
CA SER A 20 -7.34 -4.40 -15.19
C SER A 20 -8.08 -3.09 -15.53
N PHE A 21 -9.30 -3.17 -16.07
CA PHE A 21 -10.07 -2.01 -16.50
C PHE A 21 -10.88 -1.40 -15.36
N GLY A 22 -10.69 -0.10 -15.14
CA GLY A 22 -11.49 0.68 -14.20
C GLY A 22 -11.42 0.18 -12.75
N LEU A 23 -12.47 0.54 -12.00
CA LEU A 23 -12.63 0.26 -10.58
C LEU A 23 -13.44 -1.01 -10.38
N ASP A 24 -12.76 -2.15 -10.31
CA ASP A 24 -13.41 -3.40 -9.95
C ASP A 24 -13.67 -3.45 -8.45
N ARG A 25 -14.91 -3.11 -8.04
CA ARG A 25 -15.33 -3.06 -6.64
C ARG A 25 -15.05 -4.37 -5.89
N LYS A 26 -15.12 -5.53 -6.55
CA LYS A 26 -14.90 -6.81 -5.91
C LYS A 26 -13.44 -6.99 -5.51
N ILE A 27 -12.52 -6.70 -6.43
CA ILE A 27 -11.08 -6.72 -6.16
C ILE A 27 -10.72 -5.71 -5.08
N PHE A 28 -11.26 -4.50 -5.18
CA PHE A 28 -10.99 -3.41 -4.24
C PHE A 28 -11.43 -3.73 -2.81
N ASN A 29 -12.70 -4.15 -2.65
CA ASN A 29 -13.26 -4.48 -1.35
C ASN A 29 -12.51 -5.66 -0.71
N LYS A 30 -12.08 -6.64 -1.50
CA LYS A 30 -11.26 -7.75 -1.01
C LYS A 30 -9.91 -7.26 -0.49
N CYS A 31 -9.26 -6.35 -1.21
CA CYS A 31 -7.99 -5.74 -0.79
C CYS A 31 -8.15 -4.99 0.54
N LEU A 32 -9.16 -4.14 0.67
CA LEU A 32 -9.44 -3.40 1.91
C LEU A 32 -9.78 -4.33 3.08
N ALA A 33 -10.54 -5.40 2.85
CA ALA A 33 -10.84 -6.39 3.89
C ALA A 33 -9.56 -7.11 4.40
N LEU A 34 -8.59 -7.35 3.52
CA LEU A 34 -7.28 -7.89 3.91
C LEU A 34 -6.48 -6.85 4.72
N ALA A 35 -6.52 -5.58 4.33
CA ALA A 35 -5.89 -4.48 5.07
C ALA A 35 -6.42 -4.39 6.51
N GLN A 36 -7.74 -4.47 6.70
CA GLN A 36 -8.36 -4.54 8.03
C GLN A 36 -7.96 -5.81 8.81
N SER A 37 -7.75 -6.93 8.10
CA SER A 37 -7.30 -8.18 8.72
C SER A 37 -5.87 -8.03 9.26
N CYS A 38 -4.97 -7.41 8.49
CA CYS A 38 -3.61 -7.08 8.95
C CYS A 38 -3.65 -6.19 10.20
N ARG A 39 -4.52 -5.18 10.23
CA ARG A 39 -4.74 -4.33 11.42
C ARG A 39 -5.13 -5.15 12.65
N ARG A 40 -6.11 -6.06 12.53
CA ARG A 40 -6.53 -6.94 13.65
C ARG A 40 -5.40 -7.82 14.14
N LEU A 41 -4.54 -8.28 13.23
CA LEU A 41 -3.34 -9.07 13.53
C LEU A 41 -2.15 -8.23 14.03
N LYS A 42 -2.32 -6.91 14.17
CA LYS A 42 -1.25 -5.97 14.56
C LYS A 42 -0.05 -6.00 13.61
N ILE A 43 -0.28 -6.29 12.33
CA ILE A 43 0.74 -6.24 11.28
C ILE A 43 0.71 -4.82 10.71
N PRO A 44 1.72 -3.96 11.00
CA PRO A 44 1.75 -2.61 10.49
C PRO A 44 2.02 -2.61 8.98
N ILE A 45 1.33 -1.74 8.25
CA ILE A 45 1.58 -1.50 6.83
C ILE A 45 1.96 -0.04 6.64
N THR A 46 3.11 0.19 6.02
CA THR A 46 3.57 1.52 5.60
C THR A 46 3.57 1.57 4.09
N THR A 47 2.86 2.54 3.53
CA THR A 47 2.75 2.76 2.09
C THR A 47 3.62 3.93 1.67
N PHE A 48 4.47 3.70 0.68
CA PHE A 48 5.25 4.75 0.02
C PHE A 48 4.69 4.94 -1.38
N MET A 49 4.03 6.06 -1.60
CA MET A 49 3.38 6.39 -2.86
C MET A 49 4.17 7.44 -3.62
N VAL A 50 4.51 7.12 -4.87
CA VAL A 50 5.33 7.97 -5.75
C VAL A 50 4.55 8.49 -6.96
N ALA A 51 3.27 8.13 -7.07
CA ALA A 51 2.41 8.53 -8.18
C ALA A 51 1.59 9.79 -7.86
N THR A 52 1.32 10.58 -8.90
CA THR A 52 0.44 11.75 -8.86
C THR A 52 -0.99 11.44 -9.33
N ASP A 53 -1.26 10.19 -9.69
CA ASP A 53 -2.57 9.76 -10.15
C ASP A 53 -3.60 9.90 -9.01
N PRO A 54 -4.63 10.76 -9.15
CA PRO A 54 -5.57 11.05 -8.05
C PRO A 54 -6.31 9.80 -7.57
N TYR A 55 -6.58 8.87 -8.48
CA TYR A 55 -7.29 7.65 -8.16
C TYR A 55 -6.45 6.69 -7.31
N LEU A 56 -5.17 6.51 -7.65
CA LEU A 56 -4.26 5.74 -6.80
C LEU A 56 -4.08 6.41 -5.43
N GLN A 57 -4.18 7.74 -5.34
CA GLN A 57 -4.06 8.45 -4.07
C GLN A 57 -5.26 8.19 -3.17
N GLU A 58 -6.47 8.22 -3.73
CA GLU A 58 -7.71 7.84 -3.05
C GLU A 58 -7.66 6.38 -2.57
N PHE A 59 -7.20 5.45 -3.42
CA PHE A 59 -6.99 4.07 -3.00
C PHE A 59 -6.05 3.96 -1.79
N VAL A 60 -4.89 4.62 -1.87
CA VAL A 60 -3.89 4.57 -0.81
C VAL A 60 -4.42 5.20 0.48
N HIS A 61 -5.25 6.25 0.36
CA HIS A 61 -5.93 6.86 1.51
C HIS A 61 -6.84 5.83 2.21
N ASP A 62 -7.81 5.26 1.49
CA ASP A 62 -8.75 4.26 2.02
C ASP A 62 -8.02 3.05 2.59
N PHE A 63 -7.00 2.57 1.87
CA PHE A 63 -6.21 1.43 2.28
C PHE A 63 -5.46 1.70 3.59
N THR A 64 -4.89 2.91 3.72
CA THR A 64 -4.15 3.32 4.92
C THR A 64 -5.08 3.48 6.11
N GLU A 65 -6.26 4.07 5.92
CA GLU A 65 -7.30 4.14 6.94
C GLU A 65 -7.74 2.74 7.41
N ALA A 66 -8.01 1.85 6.45
CA ALA A 66 -8.42 0.47 6.73
C ALA A 66 -7.41 -0.30 7.57
N ASN A 67 -6.10 -0.09 7.34
CA ASN A 67 -5.05 -0.75 8.11
C ASN A 67 -4.51 0.04 9.32
N ASN A 68 -4.94 1.30 9.51
CA ASN A 68 -4.43 2.22 10.54
C ASN A 68 -2.89 2.37 10.50
N GLY A 69 -2.35 2.48 9.29
CA GLY A 69 -0.93 2.56 9.02
C GLY A 69 -0.46 3.97 8.69
N LYS A 70 0.61 4.06 7.92
CA LYS A 70 1.18 5.34 7.46
C LYS A 70 1.28 5.34 5.94
N ALA A 71 0.93 6.47 5.33
CA ALA A 71 1.18 6.73 3.91
C ALA A 71 2.11 7.93 3.76
N TYR A 72 3.14 7.77 2.94
CA TYR A 72 4.06 8.83 2.56
C TYR A 72 3.89 9.09 1.07
N TYR A 73 3.54 10.33 0.72
CA TYR A 73 3.38 10.79 -0.66
C TYR A 73 4.60 11.62 -1.02
N THR A 74 5.35 11.22 -2.03
CA THR A 74 6.62 11.86 -2.37
C THR A 74 6.94 11.73 -3.85
N SER A 75 7.87 12.54 -4.35
CA SER A 75 8.44 12.35 -5.68
C SER A 75 9.54 11.27 -5.63
N LEU A 76 9.94 10.74 -6.79
CA LEU A 76 11.03 9.74 -6.88
C LEU A 76 12.32 10.19 -6.17
N LYS A 77 12.68 11.48 -6.27
CA LYS A 77 13.84 12.05 -5.59
C LYS A 77 13.67 12.07 -4.06
N GLY A 78 12.51 12.53 -3.58
CA GLY A 78 12.24 12.61 -2.14
C GLY A 78 12.05 11.25 -1.47
N LEU A 79 11.60 10.22 -2.20
CA LEU A 79 11.49 8.87 -1.62
C LEU A 79 12.85 8.29 -1.26
N GLY A 80 13.82 8.43 -2.16
CA GLY A 80 15.17 7.92 -1.96
C GLY A 80 15.79 8.50 -0.69
N GLU A 81 15.71 9.82 -0.52
CA GLU A 81 16.20 10.54 0.66
C GLU A 81 15.53 10.06 1.95
N PHE A 82 14.20 9.92 1.95
CA PHE A 82 13.45 9.47 3.13
C PHE A 82 13.81 8.04 3.56
N ILE A 83 13.90 7.10 2.59
CA ILE A 83 14.27 5.71 2.88
C ILE A 83 15.71 5.64 3.40
N PHE A 84 16.63 6.39 2.78
CA PHE A 84 18.03 6.46 3.24
C PHE A 84 18.12 6.99 4.67
N GLU A 85 17.40 8.06 5.00
CA GLU A 85 17.41 8.64 6.34
C GLU A 85 16.90 7.66 7.40
N ASP A 86 15.78 6.98 7.13
CA ASP A 86 15.23 6.00 8.08
C ASP A 86 16.19 4.80 8.27
N PHE A 87 16.83 4.35 7.19
CA PHE A 87 17.85 3.30 7.27
C PHE A 87 19.07 3.72 8.09
N GLU A 88 19.58 4.94 7.88
CA GLU A 88 20.69 5.48 8.68
C GLU A 88 20.31 5.65 10.15
N ARG A 89 19.12 6.19 10.45
CA ARG A 89 18.61 6.34 11.82
C ARG A 89 18.48 4.99 12.52
N ASN A 90 18.04 3.95 11.80
CA ASN A 90 17.97 2.58 12.33
C ASN A 90 19.36 1.95 12.55
N LYS A 91 20.36 2.23 11.70
CA LYS A 91 21.75 1.79 11.90
C LYS A 91 22.45 2.50 13.07
N LYS A 92 22.13 3.76 13.34
CA LYS A 92 22.70 4.54 14.46
C LYS A 92 22.19 4.08 15.84
N ARG A 93 21.15 3.25 15.92
CA ARG A 93 20.70 2.58 17.15
C ARG A 93 21.49 1.30 17.45
N ARG A 94 22.81 1.37 17.39
CA ARG A 94 23.71 0.39 18.02
C ARG A 94 24.41 1.13 19.15
N VAL A 95 23.89 0.96 20.36
CA VAL A 95 24.68 1.13 21.58
C VAL A 95 25.49 -0.14 21.77
#